data_AF-A0AAX6HK76-F1
#
_entry.id   AF-A0AAX6HK76-F1
#
_cell.length_a   1.000
_cell.length_b   1.000
_cell.length_c   1.000
_cell.angle_alpha   90.00
_cell.angle_beta   90.00
_cell.angle_gamma   90.00
#
_symmetry.space_group_name_H-M   'P 1'
#
loop_
_entity.id
_entity.type
_entity.pdbx_description
1 polymer ?
#
loop_
_entity_poly.entity_id
_entity_poly.type
_entity_poly.pdbx_seq_one_letter_code
_entity_poly.pdbx_strand_id
1 'polypeptide(L)' 'MVGGTGTGAGTGTGTRTREVSESCMEGVIGEMVRAYWIRFFSSKPELAARRIEAIGYQVGHQLSERSPPPPDHHHY' A
#
# COMPACT_ATOMS: atom_id res chain seq x y z
N MET A 1 -7.32 7.83 49.13
CA MET A 1 -7.81 8.97 48.35
C MET A 1 -6.69 9.43 47.44
N VAL A 2 -6.93 9.36 46.13
CA VAL A 2 -6.39 10.23 45.04
C VAL A 2 -4.86 10.45 45.00
N GLY A 3 -4.15 10.24 43.89
CA GLY A 3 -4.62 10.22 42.51
C GLY A 3 -3.58 9.64 41.56
N GLY A 4 -4.10 9.05 40.49
CA GLY A 4 -3.31 8.77 39.31
C GLY A 4 -3.06 10.07 38.54
N THR A 5 -1.86 10.20 38.01
CA THR A 5 -1.57 11.12 36.92
C THR A 5 -1.12 10.27 35.75
N GLY A 6 -2.11 9.90 34.92
CA GLY A 6 -1.85 9.49 33.56
C GLY A 6 -1.42 10.72 32.78
N THR A 7 -0.16 10.79 32.38
CA THR A 7 0.32 11.79 31.43
C THR A 7 0.43 11.12 30.08
N GLY A 8 -0.69 11.03 29.39
CA GLY A 8 -0.73 10.74 27.96
C GLY A 8 -0.27 11.99 27.21
N ALA A 9 1.02 12.06 26.86
CA ALA A 9 1.54 13.04 25.92
C ALA A 9 1.69 12.36 24.56
N GLY A 10 0.56 12.18 23.87
CA GLY A 10 0.51 11.72 22.50
C GLY A 10 0.15 12.87 21.56
N THR A 11 1.09 13.78 21.29
CA THR A 11 0.96 14.79 20.23
C THR A 11 1.93 14.48 19.11
N GLY A 12 1.48 13.58 18.24
CA GLY A 12 2.10 13.26 16.97
C GLY A 12 1.06 12.56 16.13
N THR A 13 0.15 13.31 15.51
CA THR A 13 -0.73 12.78 14.46
C THR A 13 0.07 12.63 13.17
N GLY A 14 1.17 11.87 13.23
CA GLY A 14 1.74 11.23 12.05
C GLY A 14 0.92 9.97 11.82
N THR A 15 0.26 9.87 10.67
CA THR A 15 -0.37 8.60 10.26
C THR A 15 0.70 7.51 10.34
N ARG A 16 0.61 6.63 11.33
CA ARG A 16 1.59 5.56 11.53
C ARG A 16 1.46 4.60 10.35
N THR A 17 2.34 4.72 9.37
CA THR A 17 2.39 3.80 8.23
C THR A 17 2.66 2.40 8.75
N ARG A 18 1.78 1.45 8.42
CA ARG A 18 2.01 0.04 8.74
C ARG A 18 2.92 -0.52 7.66
N GLU A 19 4.15 -0.85 8.05
CA GLU A 19 5.11 -1.49 7.17
C GLU A 19 4.85 -3.00 7.10
N VAL A 20 5.13 -3.58 5.94
CA VAL A 20 4.99 -5.01 5.66
C VAL A 20 6.28 -5.45 4.96
N SER A 21 6.76 -6.66 5.24
CA SER A 21 7.94 -7.21 4.58
C SER A 21 7.73 -7.28 3.07
N GLU A 22 8.77 -6.92 2.31
CA GLU A 22 8.75 -6.98 0.84
C GLU A 22 8.40 -8.38 0.31
N SER A 23 8.94 -9.44 0.93
CA SER A 23 8.65 -10.83 0.58
C SER A 23 7.18 -11.22 0.77
N CYS A 24 6.47 -10.58 1.71
CA CYS A 24 5.03 -10.78 1.88
C CYS A 24 4.27 -10.18 0.69
N MET A 25 4.66 -8.96 0.28
CA MET A 25 4.08 -8.31 -0.90
C MET A 25 4.37 -9.11 -2.18
N GLU A 26 5.59 -9.59 -2.35
CA GLU A 26 5.97 -10.44 -3.48
C GLU A 26 5.14 -11.73 -3.54
N GLY A 27 4.92 -12.38 -2.38
CA GLY A 27 4.06 -13.54 -2.27
C GLY A 27 2.60 -13.25 -2.66
N VAL A 28 2.03 -12.15 -2.18
CA VAL A 28 0.65 -11.74 -2.52
C VAL A 28 0.51 -11.44 -4.02
N ILE A 29 1.48 -10.72 -4.60
CA ILE A 29 1.49 -10.41 -6.03
C ILE A 29 1.58 -11.70 -6.85
N GLY A 30 2.47 -12.62 -6.47
CA GLY A 30 2.62 -13.92 -7.13
C GLY A 30 1.32 -14.73 -7.12
N GLU A 31 0.64 -14.83 -5.97
CA GLU A 31 -0.62 -15.55 -5.84
C GLU A 31 -1.76 -14.87 -6.63
N MET A 32 -1.80 -13.54 -6.66
CA MET A 32 -2.75 -12.79 -7.50
C MET A 32 -2.55 -13.11 -8.98
N VAL A 33 -1.31 -13.06 -9.48
CA VAL A 33 -1.00 -13.41 -10.88
C VAL A 33 -1.38 -14.85 -11.19
N ARG A 34 -1.06 -15.81 -10.30
CA ARG A 34 -1.45 -17.21 -10.47
C ARG A 34 -2.96 -17.40 -10.49
N ALA A 35 -3.71 -16.70 -9.65
CA ALA A 35 -5.17 -16.78 -9.65
C ALA A 35 -5.75 -16.27 -10.97
N TYR A 36 -5.27 -15.13 -11.45
CA TYR A 36 -5.71 -14.56 -12.73
C TYR A 36 -5.33 -15.45 -13.91
N TRP A 37 -4.11 -15.99 -13.92
CA TRP A 37 -3.62 -16.90 -14.94
C TRP A 37 -4.36 -18.24 -14.92
N ILE A 38 -4.35 -18.96 -13.81
CA ILE A 38 -4.81 -20.37 -13.75
C ILE A 38 -6.33 -20.46 -13.62
N ARG A 39 -6.96 -19.58 -12.83
CA ARG A 39 -8.35 -19.76 -12.41
C ARG A 39 -9.35 -18.89 -13.17
N PHE A 40 -8.99 -17.65 -13.49
CA PHE A 40 -9.93 -16.71 -14.10
C PHE A 40 -9.78 -16.58 -15.62
N PHE A 41 -8.55 -16.64 -16.15
CA PHE A 41 -8.27 -16.37 -17.57
C PHE A 41 -7.26 -17.34 -18.19
N SER A 42 -7.33 -18.63 -17.81
CA SER A 42 -6.41 -19.69 -18.27
C SER A 42 -6.22 -19.79 -19.79
N SER A 43 -7.26 -19.48 -20.56
CA SER A 43 -7.20 -19.46 -22.03
C SER A 43 -7.03 -18.06 -22.65
N LYS A 44 -6.92 -17.01 -21.82
CA LYS A 44 -6.90 -15.59 -22.26
C LYS A 44 -5.85 -14.79 -21.49
N PRO A 45 -4.56 -15.10 -21.66
CA PRO A 45 -3.48 -14.48 -20.88
C PRO A 45 -3.39 -12.96 -21.06
N GLU A 46 -3.71 -12.45 -22.24
CA GLU A 46 -3.75 -11.01 -22.53
C GLU A 46 -4.87 -10.29 -21.78
N LEU A 47 -6.00 -10.98 -21.53
CA LEU A 47 -7.08 -10.43 -20.72
C LEU A 47 -6.70 -10.42 -19.23
N ALA A 48 -5.98 -11.45 -18.76
CA ALA A 48 -5.42 -11.50 -17.42
C ALA A 48 -4.45 -10.32 -17.18
N ALA A 49 -3.51 -10.13 -18.11
CA ALA A 49 -2.51 -9.07 -18.05
C ALA A 49 -3.16 -7.69 -17.96
N ARG A 50 -4.13 -7.39 -18.84
CA ARG A 50 -4.86 -6.11 -18.82
C ARG A 50 -5.62 -5.86 -17.52
N ARG A 51 -6.17 -6.91 -16.89
CA ARG A 51 -6.85 -6.77 -15.59
C ARG A 51 -5.85 -6.46 -14.48
N ILE A 52 -4.72 -7.15 -14.45
CA ILE A 52 -3.65 -6.90 -13.48
C ILE A 52 -3.09 -5.49 -13.65
N GLU A 53 -2.85 -5.06 -14.88
CA GLU A 53 -2.41 -3.70 -15.21
C GLU A 53 -3.41 -2.64 -14.73
N ALA A 54 -4.71 -2.83 -15.00
CA ALA A 54 -5.74 -1.90 -14.55
C ALA A 54 -5.80 -1.77 -13.02
N ILE A 55 -5.63 -2.89 -12.29
CA ILE A 55 -5.54 -2.88 -10.82
C ILE A 55 -4.30 -2.09 -10.39
N GLY A 56 -3.13 -2.36 -10.99
CA GLY A 56 -1.89 -1.66 -10.71
C GLY A 56 -2.00 -0.15 -10.93
N TYR A 57 -2.64 0.26 -12.03
CA TYR A 57 -2.89 1.67 -12.32
C TYR A 57 -3.80 2.33 -11.26
N GLN A 58 -4.92 1.69 -10.92
CA GLN A 58 -5.86 2.23 -9.94
C GLN A 58 -5.25 2.35 -8.54
N VAL A 59 -4.46 1.37 -8.12
CA VAL A 59 -3.76 1.41 -6.83
C VAL A 59 -2.65 2.46 -6.86
N GLY A 60 -1.83 2.47 -7.91
CA GLY A 60 -0.75 3.44 -8.08
C GLY A 60 -1.24 4.88 -8.10
N HIS A 61 -2.36 5.15 -8.77
CA HIS A 61 -3.01 6.46 -8.76
C HIS A 61 -3.42 6.87 -7.34
N GLN A 62 -4.12 5.99 -6.61
CA GLN A 62 -4.51 6.26 -5.22
C GLN A 62 -3.32 6.49 -4.29
N LEU A 63 -2.19 5.82 -4.52
CA LEU A 63 -0.97 6.02 -3.76
C LEU A 63 -0.30 7.35 -4.11
N SER A 64 -0.28 7.72 -5.40
CA SER A 64 0.26 9.00 -5.86
C SER A 64 -0.46 10.18 -5.24
N GLU A 65 -1.79 10.12 -5.10
CA GLU A 65 -2.59 11.17 -4.45
C GLU A 65 -2.30 11.29 -2.95
N ARG A 66 -1.83 10.21 -2.33
CA ARG A 66 -1.51 10.14 -0.90
C ARG A 66 -0.03 10.37 -0.60
N SER A 67 0.81 10.36 -1.64
CA SER A 67 2.24 10.60 -1.46
C SER A 67 2.42 12.04 -0.99
N PRO A 68 3.11 12.27 0.13
CA PRO A 68 3.42 13.63 0.53
C PRO A 68 4.22 14.32 -0.57
N PRO A 69 4.06 15.63 -0.76
CA PRO A 69 4.91 16.38 -1.66
C PRO A 69 6.37 16.18 -1.24
N PRO A 70 7.33 16.19 -2.20
CA PRO A 70 8.74 16.17 -1.87
C PRO A 70 9.03 17.31 -0.88
N PRO A 71 9.93 17.11 0.09
CA PRO A 71 10.27 18.16 1.04
C PRO A 71 10.73 19.39 0.25
N ASP A 72 10.13 20.54 0.53
CA ASP A 72 10.54 21.79 -0.09
C ASP A 72 12.04 21.98 0.16
N HIS A 73 12.81 22.20 -0.90
CA HIS A 73 14.16 22.72 -0.81
C HIS A 73 14.10 24.19 -0.34
N HIS A 74 13.62 24.44 0.88
CA HIS A 74 13.72 25.73 1.53
C HIS A 74 15.01 25.77 2.36
N HIS A 75 16.02 26.37 1.74
CA HIS A 75 17.21 27.01 2.33
C HIS A 75 18.18 26.17 3.17
N TYR A 76 19.39 25.98 2.62
CA TYR A 76 20.63 26.08 3.40
C TYR A 76 20.83 27.53 3.88
#